data_AF-A0A962ICU3-F1
#
_entry.id   AF-A0A962ICU3-F1
#
_cell.length_a   1.000
_cell.length_b   1.000
_cell.length_c   1.000
_cell.angle_alpha   90.00
_cell.angle_beta   90.00
_cell.angle_gamma   90.00
#
_symmetry.space_group_name_H-M   'P 1'
#
loop_
_entity.id
_entity.type
_entity.pdbx_description
1 polymer ?
#
loop_
_entity_poly.entity_id
_entity_poly.type
_entity_poly.pdbx_seq_one_letter_code
_entity_poly.pdbx_strand_id
1 'polypeptide(L)'
;MRLLQSTAIVSGMTLLSRMLGFVRDAVIAQRFGVSAATDAFFVAFRIPNLLRRFFAEGSFSLAFVPVLAEVKARGDEAELRELIDRVAGTLGAVLLVVSALGVLVAPLIVMLFAPGFIDRPEQFALTVEMLRLTFPYILLISLVGFAGGILNSYGRFAVPAASPVLLNLALISAALFGVYWFDPPIVALACGVLLGGLLQLLMQIPALSRLGLLPRPRWGWQFAGVRKILKLMIPTLFGSSV
;
A
#
# COMPACT_ATOMS: atom_id res chain seq x y z
N MET A 1 21.92 -17.60 14.59
CA MET A 1 20.67 -18.36 14.35
C MET A 1 19.43 -17.49 14.09
N ARG A 2 19.14 -16.44 14.89
CA ARG A 2 17.95 -15.57 14.68
C ARG A 2 17.88 -14.87 13.31
N LEU A 3 19.01 -14.46 12.73
CA LEU A 3 19.05 -13.87 11.39
C LEU A 3 18.69 -14.89 10.30
N LEU A 4 19.27 -16.10 10.33
CA LEU A 4 18.94 -17.16 9.36
C LEU A 4 17.46 -17.55 9.39
N GLN A 5 16.86 -17.65 10.58
CA GLN A 5 15.42 -17.90 10.73
C GLN A 5 14.57 -16.76 10.18
N SER A 6 14.95 -15.50 10.47
CA SER A 6 14.22 -14.33 9.97
C SER A 6 14.31 -14.22 8.44
N THR A 7 15.48 -14.46 7.87
CA THR A 7 15.70 -14.51 6.42
C THR A 7 14.88 -15.64 5.78
N ALA A 8 14.88 -16.84 6.37
CA ALA A 8 14.09 -17.96 5.86
C ALA A 8 12.59 -17.66 5.86
N ILE A 9 12.07 -17.02 6.92
CA ILE A 9 10.66 -16.63 7.00
C ILE A 9 10.33 -15.58 5.94
N VAL A 10 11.13 -14.52 5.80
CA VAL A 10 10.89 -13.45 4.82
C VAL A 10 10.94 -14.01 3.39
N SER A 11 11.94 -14.84 3.09
CA SER A 11 12.07 -15.51 1.79
C SER A 11 10.89 -16.44 1.52
N GLY A 12 10.47 -17.24 2.51
CA GLY A 12 9.30 -18.12 2.38
C GLY A 12 8.01 -17.36 2.13
N MET A 13 7.76 -16.28 2.87
CA MET A 13 6.59 -15.42 2.64
C MET A 13 6.64 -14.72 1.28
N THR A 14 7.82 -14.31 0.83
CA THR A 14 8.02 -13.72 -0.49
C THR A 14 7.72 -14.72 -1.60
N LEU A 15 8.22 -15.95 -1.50
CA LEU A 15 7.92 -17.03 -2.44
C LEU A 15 6.43 -17.35 -2.47
N LEU A 16 5.80 -17.49 -1.30
CA LEU A 16 4.37 -17.73 -1.20
C LEU A 16 3.56 -16.61 -1.87
N SER A 17 3.93 -15.35 -1.63
CA SER A 17 3.28 -14.21 -2.27
C SER A 17 3.46 -14.23 -3.80
N ARG A 18 4.61 -14.66 -4.31
CA ARG A 18 4.84 -14.77 -5.76
C ARG A 18 4.00 -15.89 -6.37
N MET A 19 3.94 -17.04 -5.71
CA MET A 19 3.08 -18.16 -6.14
C MET A 19 1.61 -17.76 -6.14
N LEU A 20 1.13 -17.10 -5.09
CA LEU A 20 -0.24 -16.58 -5.04
C LEU A 20 -0.50 -15.48 -6.06
N GLY A 21 0.50 -14.63 -6.35
CA GLY A 21 0.41 -13.66 -7.43
C GLY A 21 0.22 -14.33 -8.79
N PHE A 22 0.95 -15.40 -9.06
CA PHE A 22 0.76 -16.20 -10.27
C PHE A 22 -0.64 -16.84 -10.34
N VAL A 23 -1.10 -17.43 -9.23
CA VAL A 23 -2.46 -17.99 -9.15
C VAL A 23 -3.52 -16.92 -9.38
N ARG A 24 -3.37 -15.74 -8.76
CA ARG A 24 -4.25 -14.59 -8.97
C ARG A 24 -4.33 -14.22 -10.45
N ASP A 25 -3.19 -14.10 -11.12
CA ASP A 25 -3.15 -13.70 -12.53
C ASP A 25 -3.79 -14.78 -13.42
N ALA A 26 -3.56 -16.07 -13.13
CA ALA A 26 -4.22 -17.18 -13.82
C ALA A 26 -5.74 -17.17 -13.62
N VAL A 27 -6.22 -16.90 -12.41
CA VAL A 27 -7.67 -16.81 -12.11
C VAL A 27 -8.31 -15.61 -12.81
N ILE A 28 -7.66 -14.44 -12.80
CA ILE A 28 -8.14 -13.25 -13.52
C ILE A 28 -8.21 -13.54 -15.02
N ALA A 29 -7.14 -14.12 -15.60
CA ALA A 29 -7.10 -14.48 -17.01
C ALA A 29 -8.20 -15.50 -17.37
N GLN A 30 -8.43 -16.52 -16.53
CA GLN A 30 -9.49 -17.50 -16.75
C GLN A 30 -10.89 -16.88 -16.68
N ARG A 31 -11.12 -15.97 -15.73
CA ARG A 31 -12.46 -15.43 -15.46
C ARG A 31 -12.88 -14.30 -16.39
N PHE A 32 -11.94 -13.44 -16.76
CA PHE A 32 -12.19 -12.21 -17.52
C PHE A 32 -11.55 -12.20 -18.91
N GLY A 33 -10.58 -13.08 -19.17
CA GLY A 33 -9.88 -13.15 -20.45
C GLY A 33 -9.06 -11.91 -20.79
N VAL A 34 -8.58 -11.87 -22.03
CA VAL A 34 -7.99 -10.67 -22.62
C VAL A 34 -9.14 -9.81 -23.15
N SER A 35 -9.44 -8.71 -22.47
CA SER A 35 -10.56 -7.83 -22.80
C SER A 35 -10.24 -6.38 -22.46
N ALA A 36 -10.99 -5.44 -23.06
CA ALA A 36 -10.87 -4.02 -22.75
C ALA A 36 -11.10 -3.72 -21.25
N ALA A 37 -11.96 -4.50 -20.60
CA ALA A 37 -12.25 -4.41 -19.18
C ALA A 37 -11.07 -4.89 -18.31
N THR A 38 -10.42 -5.99 -18.69
CA THR A 38 -9.21 -6.50 -18.03
C THR A 38 -8.06 -5.48 -18.13
N ASP A 39 -7.87 -4.89 -19.31
CA ASP A 39 -6.86 -3.86 -19.53
C ASP A 39 -7.14 -2.59 -18.71
N ALA A 40 -8.41 -2.18 -18.64
CA ALA A 40 -8.86 -1.05 -17.81
C ALA A 40 -8.50 -1.28 -16.33
N PHE A 41 -8.77 -2.48 -15.80
CA PHE A 41 -8.40 -2.83 -14.43
C PHE A 41 -6.87 -2.80 -14.22
N PHE A 42 -6.09 -3.39 -15.12
CA PHE A 42 -4.63 -3.41 -14.96
C PHE A 42 -4.01 -2.02 -15.00
N VAL A 43 -4.49 -1.13 -15.88
CA VAL A 43 -4.07 0.28 -15.90
C VAL A 43 -4.45 0.96 -14.59
N ALA A 44 -5.71 0.84 -14.17
CA ALA A 44 -6.20 1.45 -12.95
C ALA A 44 -5.41 0.98 -11.73
N PHE A 45 -5.12 -0.32 -11.61
CA PHE A 45 -4.39 -0.89 -10.49
C PHE A 45 -2.89 -0.60 -10.52
N ARG A 46 -2.29 -0.43 -11.70
CA ARG A 46 -0.86 -0.07 -11.83
C ARG A 46 -0.53 1.24 -11.15
N ILE A 47 -1.42 2.23 -11.22
CA ILE A 47 -1.19 3.57 -10.66
C ILE A 47 -1.02 3.53 -9.13
N PRO A 48 -1.98 3.01 -8.32
CA PRO A 48 -1.79 2.82 -6.89
C PRO A 48 -0.59 1.93 -6.56
N ASN A 49 -0.31 0.91 -7.38
CA ASN A 49 0.82 0.01 -7.13
C ASN A 49 2.18 0.68 -7.35
N LEU A 50 2.29 1.64 -8.26
CA LEU A 50 3.48 2.48 -8.39
C LEU A 50 3.66 3.35 -7.14
N LEU A 51 2.59 4.02 -6.70
CA LEU A 51 2.62 4.88 -5.51
C LEU A 51 2.91 4.09 -4.23
N ARG A 52 2.43 2.84 -4.11
CA ARG A 52 2.81 1.88 -3.08
C ARG A 52 4.34 1.70 -3.00
N ARG A 53 5.00 1.53 -4.15
CA ARG A 53 6.46 1.37 -4.19
C ARG A 53 7.18 2.63 -3.72
N PHE A 54 6.64 3.82 -3.98
CA PHE A 54 7.22 5.09 -3.49
C PHE A 54 6.98 5.33 -1.98
N PHE A 55 5.75 5.16 -1.50
CA PHE A 55 5.33 5.57 -0.15
C PHE A 55 5.38 4.46 0.90
N ALA A 56 5.28 3.18 0.53
CA ALA A 56 5.30 2.09 1.50
C ALA A 56 6.66 1.38 1.56
N GLU A 57 7.24 1.08 0.40
CA GLU A 57 8.50 0.30 0.30
C GLU A 57 9.74 1.18 0.08
N GLY A 58 9.58 2.30 -0.63
CA GLY A 58 10.68 3.14 -1.09
C GLY A 58 11.06 4.29 -0.16
N SER A 59 11.00 5.52 -0.68
CA SER A 59 11.55 6.74 -0.08
C SER A 59 11.07 7.01 1.35
N PHE A 60 9.80 6.72 1.65
CA PHE A 60 9.28 6.86 3.02
C PHE A 60 9.98 5.92 3.99
N SER A 61 10.08 4.62 3.69
CA SER A 61 10.71 3.65 4.58
C SER A 61 12.20 3.94 4.77
N LEU A 62 12.89 4.40 3.72
CA LEU A 62 14.29 4.84 3.79
C LEU A 62 14.49 6.07 4.68
N ALA A 63 13.49 6.96 4.78
CA ALA A 63 13.55 8.14 5.63
C ALA A 63 13.06 7.88 7.07
N PHE A 64 11.99 7.10 7.21
CA PHE A 64 11.30 6.84 8.47
C PHE A 64 12.08 5.90 9.37
N VAL A 65 12.55 4.76 8.85
CA VAL A 65 13.18 3.72 9.67
C VAL A 65 14.45 4.23 10.38
N PRO A 66 15.34 5.01 9.75
CA PRO A 66 16.50 5.57 10.44
C PRO A 66 16.13 6.55 11.56
N VAL A 67 15.14 7.43 11.33
CA VAL A 67 14.68 8.39 12.35
C VAL A 67 14.02 7.66 13.52
N LEU A 68 13.22 6.63 13.24
CA LEU A 68 12.63 5.78 14.27
C LEU A 68 13.72 5.06 15.09
N ALA A 69 14.74 4.51 14.43
CA ALA A 69 15.85 3.83 15.08
C ALA A 69 16.67 4.77 15.96
N GLU A 70 16.91 6.01 15.53
CA GLU A 70 17.61 7.03 16.31
C GLU A 70 16.85 7.38 17.59
N VAL A 71 15.55 7.67 17.49
CA VAL A 71 14.73 8.00 18.68
C VAL A 71 14.64 6.79 19.61
N LYS A 72 14.48 5.59 19.06
CA LYS A 72 14.50 4.34 19.83
C LYS A 72 15.83 4.13 20.57
N ALA A 73 16.97 4.48 19.96
CA ALA A 73 18.29 4.32 20.56
C ALA A 73 18.54 5.26 21.75
N ARG A 74 17.80 6.38 21.86
CA ARG A 74 17.86 7.29 23.00
C ARG A 74 17.20 6.72 24.25
N GLY A 75 16.34 5.71 24.10
CA GLY A 75 15.67 5.03 25.21
C GLY A 75 14.45 5.75 25.78
N ASP A 76 14.03 6.88 25.21
CA ASP A 76 12.82 7.59 25.62
C ASP A 76 11.58 7.00 24.91
N GLU A 77 10.82 6.17 25.62
CA GLU A 77 9.58 5.59 25.09
C GLU A 77 8.49 6.63 24.81
N ALA A 78 8.46 7.74 25.55
CA ALA A 78 7.47 8.80 25.35
C ALA A 78 7.77 9.57 24.06
N GLU A 79 9.04 9.94 23.84
CA GLU A 79 9.49 10.55 22.58
C GLU A 79 9.21 9.63 21.39
N LEU A 80 9.47 8.33 21.53
CA LEU A 80 9.20 7.33 20.49
C LEU A 80 7.71 7.23 20.14
N ARG A 81 6.84 7.15 21.15
CA ARG A 81 5.38 7.11 20.95
C ARG A 81 4.89 8.42 20.33
N GLU A 82 5.40 9.56 20.78
CA GLU A 82 5.03 10.84 20.18
C GLU A 82 5.46 10.92 18.71
N LEU A 83 6.67 10.47 18.36
CA LEU A 83 7.10 10.39 16.97
C LEU A 83 6.13 9.54 16.14
N ILE A 84 5.78 8.34 16.61
CA ILE A 84 4.87 7.41 15.93
C ILE A 84 3.48 8.06 15.75
N ASP A 85 2.92 8.67 16.78
CA ASP A 85 1.60 9.32 16.75
C ASP A 85 1.55 10.49 15.77
N ARG A 86 2.61 11.33 15.77
CA ARG A 86 2.73 12.51 14.91
C ARG A 86 2.95 12.13 13.45
N VAL A 87 3.77 11.11 13.19
CA VAL A 87 3.98 10.57 11.84
C VAL A 87 2.68 9.94 11.34
N ALA A 88 2.02 9.10 12.14
CA ALA A 88 0.75 8.47 11.77
C ALA A 88 -0.32 9.50 11.41
N GLY A 89 -0.49 10.54 12.23
CA GLY A 89 -1.47 11.60 11.98
C GLY A 89 -1.14 12.47 10.77
N THR A 90 0.12 12.87 10.62
CA THR A 90 0.54 13.72 9.49
C THR A 90 0.52 12.94 8.17
N LEU A 91 1.08 11.73 8.15
CA LEU A 91 1.06 10.85 6.98
C LEU A 91 -0.37 10.50 6.58
N GLY A 92 -1.20 10.09 7.54
CA GLY A 92 -2.60 9.75 7.29
C GLY A 92 -3.39 10.94 6.72
N ALA A 93 -3.24 12.14 7.29
CA ALA A 93 -3.92 13.32 6.79
C ALA A 93 -3.46 13.74 5.39
N VAL A 94 -2.14 13.73 5.12
CA VAL A 94 -1.61 14.04 3.79
C VAL A 94 -2.11 13.03 2.76
N LEU A 95 -2.05 11.74 3.08
CA LEU A 95 -2.51 10.68 2.16
C LEU A 95 -4.03 10.68 1.96
N LEU A 96 -4.80 11.10 2.96
CA LEU A 96 -6.24 11.28 2.80
C LEU A 96 -6.54 12.39 1.78
N VAL A 97 -5.83 13.52 1.87
CA VAL A 97 -5.95 14.62 0.89
C VAL A 97 -5.49 14.17 -0.49
N VAL A 98 -4.31 13.54 -0.59
CA VAL A 98 -3.79 13.02 -1.86
C VAL A 98 -4.75 12.00 -2.47
N SER A 99 -5.33 11.13 -1.66
CA SER A 99 -6.31 10.15 -2.12
C SER A 99 -7.57 10.82 -2.64
N ALA A 100 -8.14 11.78 -1.90
CA ALA A 100 -9.34 12.50 -2.31
C ALA A 100 -9.09 13.27 -3.63
N LEU A 101 -7.97 13.98 -3.73
CA LEU A 101 -7.56 14.67 -4.95
C LEU A 101 -7.40 13.70 -6.11
N GLY A 102 -6.75 12.55 -5.90
CA GLY A 102 -6.56 11.54 -6.93
C GLY A 102 -7.86 10.94 -7.46
N VAL A 103 -8.87 10.75 -6.59
CA VAL A 103 -10.22 10.33 -7.01
C VAL A 103 -10.90 11.41 -7.86
N LEU A 104 -10.78 12.68 -7.45
CA LEU A 104 -11.36 13.82 -8.19
C LEU A 104 -10.72 13.97 -9.57
N VAL A 105 -9.39 13.93 -9.65
CA VAL A 105 -8.62 14.11 -10.89
C VAL A 105 -8.34 12.80 -11.63
N ALA A 106 -8.97 11.69 -11.24
CA ALA A 106 -8.80 10.38 -11.85
C ALA A 106 -8.87 10.39 -13.40
N PRO A 107 -9.79 11.13 -14.07
CA PRO A 107 -9.79 11.25 -15.52
C PRO A 107 -8.46 11.74 -16.10
N LEU A 108 -7.88 12.79 -15.50
CA LEU A 108 -6.60 13.36 -15.93
C LEU A 108 -5.45 12.37 -15.72
N ILE A 109 -5.48 11.62 -14.62
CA ILE A 109 -4.48 10.57 -14.36
C ILE A 109 -4.58 9.47 -15.41
N VAL A 110 -5.79 9.01 -15.75
CA VAL A 110 -5.98 7.99 -16.80
C VAL A 110 -5.50 8.51 -18.15
N MET A 111 -5.78 9.77 -18.51
CA MET A 111 -5.26 10.37 -19.75
C MET A 111 -3.73 10.35 -19.82
N LEU A 112 -3.05 10.58 -18.69
CA LEU A 112 -1.59 10.57 -18.62
C LEU A 112 -1.00 9.16 -18.73
N PHE A 113 -1.60 8.18 -18.05
CA PHE A 113 -1.06 6.81 -17.95
C PHE A 113 -1.53 5.87 -19.07
N ALA A 114 -2.67 6.16 -19.68
CA ALA A 114 -3.25 5.39 -20.77
C ALA A 114 -3.90 6.33 -21.82
N PRO A 115 -3.10 7.16 -22.51
CA PRO A 115 -3.61 8.06 -23.53
C PRO A 115 -4.33 7.32 -24.66
N GLY A 116 -3.93 6.07 -24.96
CA GLY A 116 -4.60 5.22 -25.96
C GLY A 116 -6.02 4.79 -25.60
N PHE A 117 -6.52 5.09 -24.40
CA PHE A 117 -7.93 4.88 -24.03
C PHE A 117 -8.80 6.09 -24.30
N ILE A 118 -8.22 7.28 -24.55
CA ILE A 118 -8.98 8.52 -24.79
C ILE A 118 -9.96 8.35 -25.97
N ASP A 119 -9.52 7.68 -27.03
CA ASP A 119 -10.35 7.41 -28.22
C ASP A 119 -11.34 6.24 -28.03
N ARG A 120 -11.42 5.65 -26.82
CA ARG A 120 -12.30 4.52 -26.46
C ARG A 120 -13.16 4.88 -25.23
N PRO A 121 -14.29 5.59 -25.41
CA PRO A 121 -15.04 6.19 -24.32
C PRO A 121 -15.46 5.22 -23.20
N GLU A 122 -15.94 4.02 -23.56
CA GLU A 122 -16.37 3.01 -22.57
C GLU A 122 -15.20 2.47 -21.75
N GLN A 123 -14.09 2.14 -22.41
CA GLN A 123 -12.87 1.66 -21.75
C GLN A 123 -12.26 2.74 -20.86
N PHE A 124 -12.26 3.99 -21.31
CA PHE A 124 -11.80 5.14 -20.54
C PHE A 124 -12.66 5.34 -19.29
N ALA A 125 -13.98 5.40 -19.44
CA ALA A 125 -14.92 5.59 -18.34
C ALA A 125 -14.76 4.48 -17.27
N LEU A 126 -14.67 3.23 -17.71
CA LEU A 126 -14.43 2.09 -16.82
C LEU A 126 -13.08 2.20 -16.11
N THR A 127 -12.01 2.57 -16.81
CA THR A 127 -10.68 2.75 -16.21
C THR A 127 -10.69 3.85 -15.16
N VAL A 128 -11.39 4.97 -15.42
CA VAL A 128 -11.56 6.07 -14.46
C VAL A 128 -12.31 5.61 -13.23
N GLU A 129 -13.40 4.86 -13.39
CA GLU A 129 -14.16 4.30 -12.27
C GLU A 129 -13.31 3.35 -11.43
N MET A 130 -12.61 2.41 -12.08
CA MET A 130 -11.70 1.48 -11.43
C MET A 130 -10.59 2.23 -10.68
N LEU A 131 -10.05 3.29 -11.28
CA LEU A 131 -9.02 4.10 -10.64
C LEU A 131 -9.59 4.80 -9.41
N ARG A 132 -10.78 5.40 -9.48
CA ARG A 132 -11.43 6.04 -8.32
C ARG A 132 -11.65 5.06 -7.17
N LEU A 133 -12.04 3.83 -7.47
CA LEU A 133 -12.21 2.77 -6.47
C LEU A 133 -10.88 2.30 -5.89
N THR A 134 -9.85 2.14 -6.72
CA THR A 134 -8.55 1.63 -6.26
C THR A 134 -7.66 2.71 -5.65
N PHE A 135 -7.87 4.00 -5.93
CA PHE A 135 -7.00 5.09 -5.46
C PHE A 135 -6.86 5.17 -3.93
N PRO A 136 -7.96 5.03 -3.14
CA PRO A 136 -7.87 5.02 -1.68
C PRO A 136 -7.00 3.91 -1.08
N TYR A 137 -6.66 2.89 -1.87
CA TYR A 137 -5.66 1.88 -1.49
C TYR A 137 -4.32 2.50 -1.10
N ILE A 138 -3.92 3.63 -1.70
CA ILE A 138 -2.64 4.29 -1.42
C ILE A 138 -2.54 4.72 0.05
N LEU A 139 -3.63 5.21 0.63
CA LEU A 139 -3.71 5.53 2.05
C LEU A 139 -3.46 4.27 2.89
N LEU A 140 -4.20 3.19 2.61
CA LEU A 140 -4.13 1.94 3.35
C LEU A 140 -2.74 1.32 3.29
N ILE A 141 -2.18 1.19 2.09
CA ILE A 141 -0.90 0.52 1.88
C ILE A 141 0.28 1.31 2.44
N SER A 142 0.21 2.64 2.43
CA SER A 142 1.24 3.47 3.06
C SER A 142 1.21 3.35 4.58
N LEU A 143 0.01 3.25 5.18
CA LEU A 143 -0.13 2.95 6.62
C LEU A 143 0.37 1.54 6.95
N VAL A 144 0.18 0.56 6.06
CA VAL A 144 0.79 -0.78 6.16
C VAL A 144 2.31 -0.69 6.10
N GLY A 145 2.88 0.10 5.19
CA GLY A 145 4.32 0.36 5.10
C GLY A 145 4.88 1.00 6.37
N PHE A 146 4.19 2.01 6.91
CA PHE A 146 4.51 2.64 8.19
C PHE A 146 4.49 1.64 9.37
N ALA A 147 3.40 0.88 9.52
CA ALA A 147 3.31 -0.17 10.52
C ALA A 147 4.41 -1.22 10.35
N GLY A 148 4.69 -1.61 9.11
CA GLY A 148 5.76 -2.53 8.75
C GLY A 148 7.15 -2.02 9.13
N GLY A 149 7.43 -0.74 8.92
CA GLY A 149 8.66 -0.08 9.36
C GLY A 149 8.85 -0.14 10.87
N ILE A 150 7.78 0.10 11.65
CA ILE A 150 7.80 -0.06 13.11
C ILE A 150 8.12 -1.51 13.47
N LEU A 151 7.35 -2.47 12.96
CA LEU A 151 7.52 -3.89 13.30
C LEU A 151 8.90 -4.44 12.91
N ASN A 152 9.42 -4.05 11.75
CA ASN A 152 10.76 -4.42 11.31
C ASN A 152 11.84 -3.90 12.27
N SER A 153 11.70 -2.66 12.79
CA SER A 153 12.63 -2.11 13.79
C SER A 153 12.62 -2.87 15.13
N TYR A 154 11.57 -3.68 15.39
CA TYR A 154 11.43 -4.57 16.55
C TYR A 154 11.67 -6.05 16.21
N GLY A 155 12.21 -6.35 15.02
CA GLY A 155 12.53 -7.72 14.60
C GLY A 155 11.32 -8.58 14.27
N ARG A 156 10.13 -7.98 14.06
CA ARG A 156 8.88 -8.67 13.70
C ARG A 156 8.68 -8.70 12.18
N PHE A 157 9.56 -9.41 11.47
CA PHE A 157 9.59 -9.42 10.00
C PHE A 157 8.47 -10.23 9.32
N ALA A 158 7.88 -11.20 10.03
CA ALA A 158 6.89 -12.10 9.45
C ALA A 158 5.57 -11.41 9.06
N VAL A 159 5.06 -10.50 9.92
CA VAL A 159 3.77 -9.83 9.70
C VAL A 159 3.83 -8.87 8.51
N PRO A 160 4.88 -8.02 8.36
CA PRO A 160 5.06 -7.22 7.15
C PRO A 160 5.26 -8.09 5.89
N ALA A 161 6.07 -9.15 5.97
CA ALA A 161 6.34 -10.02 4.82
C ALA A 161 5.11 -10.80 4.33
N ALA A 162 4.16 -11.09 5.21
CA ALA A 162 2.90 -11.77 4.86
C ALA A 162 1.84 -10.81 4.28
N SER A 163 2.00 -9.49 4.38
CA SER A 163 0.99 -8.54 3.91
C SER A 163 0.62 -8.71 2.42
N PRO A 164 1.57 -8.89 1.47
CA PRO A 164 1.25 -9.10 0.06
C PRO A 164 0.38 -10.34 -0.21
N VAL A 165 0.45 -11.36 0.65
CA VAL A 165 -0.40 -12.57 0.54
C VAL A 165 -1.88 -12.21 0.67
N LEU A 166 -2.22 -11.33 1.62
CA LEU A 166 -3.62 -10.92 1.84
C LEU A 166 -4.23 -10.19 0.64
N LEU A 167 -3.44 -9.36 -0.05
CA LEU A 167 -3.92 -8.69 -1.27
C LEU A 167 -4.20 -9.69 -2.39
N ASN A 168 -3.31 -10.67 -2.60
CA ASN A 168 -3.53 -11.71 -3.60
C ASN A 168 -4.76 -12.55 -3.28
N LEU A 169 -4.93 -12.94 -2.00
CA LEU A 169 -6.13 -13.66 -1.57
C LEU A 169 -7.39 -12.84 -1.78
N ALA A 170 -7.39 -11.54 -1.44
CA ALA A 170 -8.54 -10.67 -1.67
C ALA A 170 -8.91 -10.55 -3.15
N LEU A 171 -7.91 -10.44 -4.04
CA LEU A 171 -8.14 -10.39 -5.49
C LEU A 171 -8.63 -11.72 -6.06
N ILE A 172 -8.09 -12.85 -5.60
CA ILE A 172 -8.59 -14.19 -5.96
C ILE A 172 -10.04 -14.34 -5.50
N SER A 173 -10.36 -14.00 -4.25
CA SER A 173 -11.72 -14.07 -3.72
C SER A 173 -12.68 -13.13 -4.48
N ALA A 174 -12.24 -11.93 -4.84
CA ALA A 174 -13.03 -11.01 -5.66
C ALA A 174 -13.32 -11.57 -7.07
N ALA A 175 -12.32 -12.19 -7.71
CA ALA A 175 -12.48 -12.82 -9.03
C ALA A 175 -13.41 -14.05 -8.99
N LEU A 176 -13.37 -14.84 -7.92
CA LEU A 176 -14.16 -16.07 -7.80
C LEU A 176 -15.59 -15.81 -7.32
N PHE A 177 -15.77 -14.92 -6.36
CA PHE A 177 -17.04 -14.71 -5.67
C PHE A 177 -17.60 -13.30 -5.83
N GLY A 178 -16.74 -12.28 -5.85
CA GLY A 178 -17.16 -10.89 -5.95
C GLY A 178 -17.85 -10.56 -7.28
N VAL A 179 -17.47 -11.24 -8.36
CA VAL A 179 -18.01 -11.06 -9.72
C VAL A 179 -19.52 -11.15 -9.83
N TYR A 180 -20.21 -11.83 -8.91
CA TYR A 180 -21.67 -11.97 -8.95
C TYR A 180 -22.42 -10.76 -8.40
N TRP A 181 -21.73 -9.79 -7.80
CA TRP A 181 -22.33 -8.63 -7.15
C TRP A 181 -22.15 -7.32 -7.92
N PHE A 182 -21.44 -7.34 -9.04
CA PHE A 182 -21.11 -6.14 -9.80
C PHE A 182 -21.39 -6.33 -11.29
N ASP A 183 -21.81 -5.25 -11.93
CA ASP A 183 -21.94 -5.12 -13.38
C ASP A 183 -21.25 -3.81 -13.80
N PRO A 184 -20.13 -3.86 -14.57
CA PRO A 184 -19.47 -5.05 -15.08
C PRO A 184 -18.73 -5.87 -13.99
N PRO A 185 -18.63 -7.21 -14.12
CA PRO A 185 -18.04 -8.08 -13.09
C PRO A 185 -16.61 -7.75 -12.68
N ILE A 186 -15.83 -7.11 -13.57
CA ILE A 186 -14.42 -6.75 -13.31
C ILE A 186 -14.29 -5.73 -12.16
N VAL A 187 -15.34 -4.94 -11.89
CA VAL A 187 -15.39 -3.96 -10.80
C VAL A 187 -15.12 -4.62 -9.44
N ALA A 188 -15.50 -5.89 -9.30
CA ALA A 188 -15.21 -6.68 -8.11
C ALA A 188 -13.72 -6.66 -7.73
N LEU A 189 -12.82 -6.68 -8.72
CA LEU A 189 -11.38 -6.65 -8.49
C LEU A 189 -10.93 -5.32 -7.86
N ALA A 190 -11.48 -4.19 -8.29
CA ALA A 190 -11.17 -2.89 -7.70
C ALA A 190 -11.58 -2.80 -6.22
N CYS A 191 -12.75 -3.33 -5.88
CA CYS A 191 -13.17 -3.50 -4.48
C CYS A 191 -12.25 -4.49 -3.73
N GLY A 192 -11.81 -5.56 -4.40
CA GLY A 192 -10.85 -6.51 -3.87
C GLY A 192 -9.50 -5.88 -3.50
N VAL A 193 -9.02 -4.88 -4.25
CA VAL A 193 -7.82 -4.11 -3.90
C VAL A 193 -8.01 -3.35 -2.58
N LEU A 194 -9.13 -2.63 -2.43
CA LEU A 194 -9.43 -1.91 -1.19
C LEU A 194 -9.57 -2.85 0.01
N LEU A 195 -10.31 -3.95 -0.16
CA LEU A 195 -10.47 -4.96 0.88
C LEU A 195 -9.12 -5.57 1.25
N GLY A 196 -8.27 -5.88 0.26
CA GLY A 196 -6.91 -6.36 0.48
C GLY A 196 -6.08 -5.38 1.30
N GLY A 197 -6.11 -4.09 0.95
CA GLY A 197 -5.43 -3.04 1.73
C GLY A 197 -5.94 -2.92 3.16
N LEU A 198 -7.25 -3.06 3.37
CA LEU A 198 -7.84 -3.03 4.70
C LEU A 198 -7.40 -4.25 5.52
N LEU A 199 -7.47 -5.46 4.95
CA LEU A 199 -7.01 -6.69 5.59
C LEU A 199 -5.52 -6.63 5.94
N GLN A 200 -4.70 -6.09 5.04
CA GLN A 200 -3.28 -5.84 5.29
C GLN A 200 -3.07 -4.95 6.51
N LEU A 201 -3.80 -3.83 6.61
CA LEU A 201 -3.69 -2.91 7.75
C LEU A 201 -4.17 -3.57 9.05
N LEU A 202 -5.32 -4.25 9.01
CA LEU A 202 -5.88 -4.95 10.17
C LEU A 202 -4.94 -6.03 10.72
N MET A 203 -4.22 -6.74 9.85
CA MET A 203 -3.22 -7.73 10.26
C MET A 203 -2.08 -7.12 11.10
N GLN A 204 -1.72 -5.86 10.86
CA GLN A 204 -0.65 -5.18 11.59
C GLN A 204 -1.07 -4.72 12.99
N ILE A 205 -2.37 -4.44 13.21
CA ILE A 205 -2.90 -3.86 14.45
C ILE A 205 -2.58 -4.72 15.69
N PRO A 206 -2.86 -6.04 15.73
CA PRO A 206 -2.52 -6.86 16.88
C PRO A 206 -1.02 -6.92 17.15
N ALA A 207 -0.20 -6.91 16.10
CA ALA A 207 1.26 -6.95 16.23
C ALA A 207 1.81 -5.66 16.86
N LEU A 208 1.28 -4.50 16.46
CA LEU A 208 1.63 -3.20 17.06
C LEU A 208 1.10 -3.06 18.49
N SER A 209 -0.12 -3.53 18.76
CA SER A 209 -0.73 -3.51 20.09
C SER A 209 0.09 -4.30 21.11
N ARG A 210 0.58 -5.50 20.73
CA ARG A 210 1.48 -6.31 21.58
C ARG A 210 2.81 -5.63 21.91
N LEU A 211 3.23 -4.62 21.15
CA LEU A 211 4.43 -3.81 21.42
C LEU A 211 4.10 -2.54 22.21
N GLY A 212 2.83 -2.23 22.48
CA GLY A 212 2.43 -0.95 23.08
C GLY A 212 2.70 0.26 22.17
N LEU A 213 2.79 0.03 20.85
CA LEU A 213 3.10 1.03 19.83
C LEU A 213 1.95 1.22 18.84
N LEU A 214 0.71 0.92 19.26
CA LEU A 214 -0.46 1.23 18.46
C LEU A 214 -0.56 2.75 18.33
N PRO A 215 -0.44 3.32 17.11
CA PRO A 215 -0.43 4.75 16.93
C PRO A 215 -1.78 5.38 17.32
N ARG A 216 -1.73 6.54 17.95
CA ARG A 216 -2.86 7.45 18.13
C ARG A 216 -2.65 8.64 17.21
N PRO A 217 -3.25 8.65 16.00
CA PRO A 217 -2.96 9.65 14.99
C PRO A 217 -3.16 11.08 15.53
N ARG A 218 -2.08 11.87 15.51
CA ARG A 218 -2.08 13.27 15.94
C ARG A 218 -1.42 14.12 14.86
N TRP A 219 -2.06 15.23 14.48
CA TRP A 219 -1.45 16.15 13.53
C TRP A 219 -0.13 16.72 14.10
N GLY A 220 0.91 16.78 13.27
CA GLY A 220 2.27 16.99 13.76
C GLY A 220 3.28 17.47 12.73
N TRP A 221 2.88 18.16 11.65
CA TRP A 221 3.80 18.61 10.58
C TRP A 221 5.02 19.40 11.09
N GLN A 222 4.86 20.19 12.16
CA GLN A 222 5.94 20.99 12.71
C GLN A 222 6.89 20.20 13.63
N PHE A 223 6.54 18.98 14.00
CA PHE A 223 7.34 18.13 14.87
C PHE A 223 8.70 17.83 14.24
N ALA A 224 9.77 17.93 15.03
CA ALA A 224 11.14 17.84 14.53
C ALA A 224 11.40 16.52 13.79
N GLY A 225 10.91 15.40 14.34
CA GLY A 225 11.02 14.09 13.70
C GLY A 225 10.27 13.98 12.37
N VAL A 226 9.07 14.54 12.27
CA VAL A 226 8.27 14.56 11.02
C VAL A 226 8.99 15.39 9.96
N ARG A 227 9.48 16.58 10.31
CA ARG A 227 10.26 17.43 9.39
C ARG A 227 11.55 16.76 8.93
N LYS A 228 12.23 16.02 9.83
CA LYS A 228 13.43 15.27 9.50
C LYS A 228 13.13 14.18 8.46
N ILE A 229 12.06 13.42 8.67
CA ILE A 229 11.60 12.39 7.71
C ILE A 229 11.31 13.03 6.35
N LEU A 230 10.55 14.12 6.31
CA LEU A 230 10.22 14.81 5.05
C LEU A 230 11.47 15.32 4.31
N LYS A 231 12.45 15.87 5.03
CA LYS A 231 13.74 16.29 4.44
C LYS A 231 14.52 15.12 3.84
N LEU A 232 14.47 13.94 4.47
CA LEU A 232 15.11 12.72 3.98
C LEU A 232 14.34 12.08 2.81
N MET A 233 13.03 12.31 2.72
CA MET A 233 12.23 11.83 1.59
C MET A 233 12.57 12.54 0.27
N ILE A 234 12.85 13.84 0.30
CA ILE A 234 13.16 14.62 -0.92
C ILE A 234 14.29 13.99 -1.75
N PRO A 235 15.51 13.74 -1.22
CA PRO A 235 16.60 13.15 -2.01
C PRO A 235 16.32 11.69 -2.39
N THR A 236 15.62 10.93 -1.55
CA THR A 236 15.32 9.51 -1.82
C THR A 236 14.24 9.33 -2.89
N LEU A 237 13.43 10.36 -3.18
CA LEU A 237 12.50 10.36 -4.31
C LEU A 237 13.25 10.43 -5.64
N PHE A 238 14.34 11.20 -5.71
CA PHE A 238 15.19 11.29 -6.91
C PHE A 238 16.13 10.08 -7.06
N GLY A 239 16.61 9.51 -5.96
CA GLY A 239 17.49 8.34 -5.97
C GLY A 239 16.81 7.01 -6.32
N SER A 240 15.48 6.92 -6.21
CA SER A 240 14.72 5.70 -6.55
C SER A 240 14.25 5.64 -8.02
N SER A 241 14.68 6.60 -8.85
CA SER A 241 14.34 6.70 -10.28
C SER A 241 15.42 6.15 -11.23
N VAL A 242 16.29 5.26 -10.75
CA VAL A 242 17.30 4.54 -11.56
C VAL A 242 17.01 3.04 -11.55
#